data_AF-A0A956PEL0-F1
#
_entry.id   AF-A0A956PEL0-F1
#
_cell.length_a   1.000
_cell.length_b   1.000
_cell.length_c   1.000
_cell.angle_alpha   90.00
_cell.angle_beta   90.00
_cell.angle_gamma   90.00
#
_symmetry.space_group_name_H-M   'P 1'
#
loop_
_entity.id
_entity.type
_entity.pdbx_description
1 polymer ?
#
loop_
_entity_poly.entity_id
_entity_poly.type
_entity_poly.pdbx_seq_one_letter_code
_entity_poly.pdbx_strand_id
1 'polypeptide(L)'
;NGDDLFPGLVVALSGASGNVLFDRLGETGTGNFGSALAGAGDLNADGRPDVLIGARGFSNVVVNRGKIYAYDIRGGCEDRDGDGFGGPCDMDCDETNAAINPDATDIPENGIDEDCDGGDLPLLEPRLLFTVDGTGAGDGMGDLYPMRVARLGDINGDGIDDLAIGVPSHEGPAGPFSGQVLLRSGANGAAIATLNGVAGLGVAVAGGGDVNGDGVGDFIVIGSGLPQPDALVRVYSGATRALLGAIVPDGLNFGFKIGLKGAPDFNGDAVPDWLVGSLGDTSVSGIGSIAWVSGATTTAYRIILGPGEASDFGSAIDVVPDVDGDAVPDVVGGAWAKDYVYGGVDPDSGWVSVHSGADGTRLMYVEGTSREGLGFDVAGIDDMDGDGAGDVLASTLFYPAEGRVLLYSGRSGGLIRTWDGTTVGDGFGYDIETIADVDGNGRPDVLVGAPELYPTGTGRVVILSPVNGQKRAEISGESPGDYFGFDLAALGDLTGDGYPEFAVVAPGYDGPAGEDSGRVYVYSLRPAGPGPCTDADGDGYAVRAGAAAAHFPWYDALCGYVDCD
;
A
#
# COMPACT_ATOMS: atom_id res chain seq x y z
N ASN A 1 1.27 -25.84 -62.91
CA ASN A 1 0.31 -24.83 -63.40
C ASN A 1 -0.29 -24.12 -62.21
N GLY A 2 0.40 -23.05 -61.83
CA GLY A 2 0.33 -22.36 -60.55
C GLY A 2 1.78 -22.03 -60.16
N ASP A 3 2.53 -21.46 -61.11
CA ASP A 3 3.89 -20.98 -60.88
C ASP A 3 3.74 -19.69 -60.06
N ASP A 4 3.62 -19.83 -58.74
CA ASP A 4 3.77 -18.67 -57.85
C ASP A 4 5.23 -18.26 -57.89
N LEU A 5 5.50 -17.28 -58.75
CA LEU A 5 6.80 -16.65 -58.95
C LEU A 5 7.12 -15.83 -57.70
N PHE A 6 7.63 -16.47 -56.64
CA PHE A 6 7.99 -15.78 -55.41
C PHE A 6 9.25 -14.94 -55.63
N PRO A 7 9.19 -13.62 -55.38
CA PRO A 7 10.34 -12.74 -55.59
C PRO A 7 11.54 -13.04 -54.68
N GLY A 8 11.33 -13.83 -53.62
CA GLY A 8 12.25 -14.00 -52.50
C GLY A 8 12.03 -12.90 -51.46
N LEU A 9 12.10 -13.26 -50.18
CA LEU A 9 11.95 -12.36 -49.04
C LEU A 9 13.23 -12.47 -48.19
N VAL A 10 13.78 -11.33 -47.79
CA VAL A 10 14.76 -11.28 -46.71
C VAL A 10 14.15 -10.49 -45.56
N VAL A 11 14.24 -11.06 -44.37
CA VAL A 11 13.87 -10.43 -43.11
C VAL A 11 15.13 -10.36 -42.26
N ALA A 12 15.47 -9.18 -41.76
CA ALA A 12 16.42 -9.03 -40.68
C ALA A 12 15.66 -8.93 -39.36
N LEU A 13 16.09 -9.73 -38.39
CA LEU A 13 15.56 -9.72 -37.05
C LEU A 13 16.59 -9.10 -36.10
N SER A 14 16.10 -8.43 -35.08
CA SER A 14 16.91 -8.02 -33.94
C SER A 14 17.39 -9.27 -33.23
N GLY A 15 18.70 -9.38 -33.03
CA GLY A 15 19.28 -10.45 -32.22
C GLY A 15 18.92 -10.34 -30.74
N ALA A 16 18.44 -9.17 -30.29
CA ALA A 16 18.07 -8.89 -28.90
C ALA A 16 16.57 -9.12 -28.63
N SER A 17 15.69 -8.56 -29.47
CA SER A 17 14.24 -8.59 -29.26
C SER A 17 13.48 -9.56 -30.17
N GLY A 18 14.12 -10.12 -31.19
CA GLY A 18 13.45 -10.94 -32.21
C GLY A 18 12.57 -10.14 -33.18
N ASN A 19 12.41 -8.83 -32.96
CA ASN A 19 11.60 -7.93 -33.80
C ASN A 19 12.17 -7.82 -35.22
N VAL A 20 11.29 -7.59 -36.20
CA VAL A 20 11.69 -7.34 -37.59
C VAL A 20 12.34 -5.96 -37.69
N LEU A 21 13.65 -5.92 -37.92
CA LEU A 21 14.40 -4.68 -38.18
C LEU A 21 14.18 -4.19 -39.61
N PHE A 22 14.07 -5.11 -40.57
CA PHE A 22 13.65 -4.81 -41.93
C PHE A 22 13.11 -6.07 -42.62
N ASP A 23 12.17 -5.91 -43.55
CA ASP A 23 11.80 -6.92 -44.52
C ASP A 23 11.83 -6.36 -45.96
N ARG A 24 12.30 -7.14 -46.93
CA ARG A 24 12.28 -6.74 -48.35
C ARG A 24 11.92 -7.91 -49.24
N LEU A 25 10.95 -7.68 -50.12
CA LEU A 25 10.64 -8.55 -51.24
C LEU A 25 11.57 -8.23 -52.43
N GLY A 26 11.98 -9.27 -53.14
CA GLY A 26 12.73 -9.13 -54.38
C GLY A 26 11.94 -8.43 -55.49
N GLU A 27 12.65 -7.80 -56.42
CA GLU A 27 12.01 -7.01 -57.49
C GLU A 27 11.28 -7.86 -58.54
N THR A 28 11.60 -9.14 -58.68
CA THR A 28 11.06 -10.00 -59.73
C THR A 28 10.77 -11.39 -59.19
N GLY A 29 9.65 -11.99 -59.60
CA GLY A 29 9.22 -13.31 -59.14
C GLY A 29 10.14 -14.50 -59.50
N THR A 30 11.18 -14.29 -60.31
CA THR A 30 12.23 -15.29 -60.61
C THR A 30 13.62 -14.88 -60.13
N GLY A 31 13.72 -13.76 -59.43
CA GLY A 31 14.98 -13.12 -59.05
C GLY A 31 15.82 -13.89 -58.03
N ASN A 32 15.20 -14.81 -57.28
CA ASN A 32 15.81 -15.52 -56.16
C ASN A 32 16.49 -14.54 -55.17
N PHE A 33 15.81 -13.45 -54.82
CA PHE A 33 16.29 -12.50 -53.82
C PHE A 33 16.47 -13.22 -52.47
N GLY A 34 17.58 -12.95 -51.77
CA GLY A 34 17.96 -13.69 -50.56
C GLY A 34 18.72 -14.99 -50.81
N SER A 35 19.11 -15.28 -52.06
CA SER A 35 19.88 -16.50 -52.39
C SER A 35 21.30 -16.57 -51.80
N ALA A 36 21.85 -15.45 -51.34
CA ALA A 36 23.08 -15.35 -50.58
C ALA A 36 23.04 -14.08 -49.71
N LEU A 37 23.63 -14.14 -48.52
CA LEU A 37 23.74 -13.04 -47.57
C LEU A 37 25.18 -12.89 -47.12
N ALA A 38 25.65 -11.65 -46.97
CA ALA A 38 26.97 -11.35 -46.41
C ALA A 38 26.94 -10.03 -45.63
N GLY A 39 27.63 -9.98 -44.49
CA GLY A 39 27.96 -8.72 -43.83
C GLY A 39 28.97 -7.96 -44.68
N ALA A 40 28.71 -6.67 -44.93
CA ALA A 40 29.54 -5.83 -45.79
C ALA A 40 30.52 -4.94 -45.01
N GLY A 41 30.36 -4.87 -43.69
CA GLY A 41 30.89 -3.76 -42.90
C GLY A 41 30.14 -2.47 -43.22
N ASP A 42 30.64 -1.35 -42.72
CA ASP A 42 30.05 -0.04 -42.95
C ASP A 42 30.49 0.51 -44.32
N LEU A 43 29.64 0.37 -45.34
CA LEU A 43 29.90 0.83 -46.71
C LEU A 43 29.58 2.31 -46.90
N ASN A 44 28.68 2.88 -46.09
CA ASN A 44 28.23 4.27 -46.21
C ASN A 44 28.94 5.22 -45.22
N ALA A 45 29.79 4.68 -44.34
CA ALA A 45 30.53 5.37 -43.28
C ALA A 45 29.67 5.99 -42.17
N ASP A 46 28.52 5.40 -41.86
CA ASP A 46 27.60 5.86 -40.80
C ASP A 46 27.85 5.21 -39.42
N GLY A 47 28.84 4.33 -39.33
CA GLY A 47 29.22 3.62 -38.12
C GLY A 47 28.50 2.29 -37.92
N ARG A 48 27.60 1.85 -38.81
CA ARG A 48 26.85 0.60 -38.71
C ARG A 48 27.21 -0.37 -39.85
N PRO A 49 27.23 -1.70 -39.59
CA PRO A 49 27.47 -2.67 -40.67
C PRO A 49 26.28 -2.79 -41.62
N ASP A 50 26.54 -2.65 -42.92
CA ASP A 50 25.58 -2.90 -44.00
C ASP A 50 25.50 -4.39 -44.34
N VAL A 51 24.44 -4.77 -45.05
CA VAL A 51 24.26 -6.12 -45.59
C VAL A 51 24.23 -6.16 -47.10
N LEU A 52 24.87 -7.18 -47.66
CA LEU A 52 24.77 -7.54 -49.06
C LEU A 52 23.78 -8.68 -49.24
N ILE A 53 22.81 -8.49 -50.14
CA ILE A 53 21.80 -9.50 -50.49
C ILE A 53 21.95 -9.89 -51.96
N GLY A 54 22.14 -11.17 -52.22
CA GLY A 54 22.26 -11.74 -53.55
C GLY A 54 20.93 -12.18 -54.15
N ALA A 55 20.66 -11.76 -55.37
CA ALA A 55 19.54 -12.22 -56.20
C ALA A 55 20.08 -12.94 -57.45
N ARG A 56 20.43 -14.22 -57.33
CA ARG A 56 21.12 -14.98 -58.41
C ARG A 56 20.30 -15.17 -59.68
N GLY A 57 18.98 -15.06 -59.59
CA GLY A 57 18.04 -15.22 -60.70
C GLY A 57 17.65 -13.91 -61.37
N PHE A 58 18.15 -12.77 -60.89
CA PHE A 58 17.79 -11.47 -61.46
C PHE A 58 18.26 -11.38 -62.93
N SER A 59 17.31 -11.15 -63.85
CA SER A 59 17.59 -10.92 -65.27
C SER A 59 16.65 -9.84 -65.82
N ASN A 60 17.22 -8.86 -66.52
CA ASN A 60 16.44 -7.82 -67.22
C ASN A 60 16.35 -8.06 -68.74
N VAL A 61 17.12 -9.02 -69.31
CA VAL A 61 16.99 -9.59 -70.67
C VAL A 61 17.70 -10.96 -70.72
N VAL A 62 16.96 -12.05 -70.96
CA VAL A 62 17.32 -13.45 -71.36
C VAL A 62 18.62 -14.13 -70.84
N VAL A 63 19.30 -13.61 -69.81
CA VAL A 63 20.38 -14.33 -69.10
C VAL A 63 20.39 -13.93 -67.63
N ASN A 64 20.44 -14.92 -66.73
CA ASN A 64 20.57 -14.79 -65.27
C ASN A 64 21.91 -14.13 -64.90
N ARG A 65 21.98 -12.80 -64.99
CA ARG A 65 23.18 -12.02 -64.65
C ARG A 65 23.36 -11.83 -63.14
N GLY A 66 22.30 -12.04 -62.37
CA GLY A 66 22.28 -11.81 -60.94
C GLY A 66 22.35 -10.32 -60.58
N LYS A 67 21.95 -9.98 -59.35
CA LYS A 67 22.10 -8.64 -58.78
C LYS A 67 22.52 -8.77 -57.32
N ILE A 68 23.36 -7.86 -56.84
CA ILE A 68 23.68 -7.71 -55.43
C ILE A 68 23.10 -6.38 -54.99
N TYR A 69 22.41 -6.41 -53.86
CA TYR A 69 21.86 -5.26 -53.18
C TYR A 69 22.72 -4.95 -51.97
N ALA A 70 22.99 -3.67 -51.72
CA ALA A 70 23.51 -3.22 -50.44
C ALA A 70 22.36 -2.49 -49.73
N TYR A 71 22.05 -2.93 -48.51
CA TYR A 71 21.07 -2.28 -47.65
C TYR A 71 21.75 -1.77 -46.40
N ASP A 72 21.48 -0.50 -46.14
CA ASP A 72 21.66 0.14 -44.85
C ASP A 72 20.49 -0.31 -43.96
N ILE A 73 20.82 -1.01 -42.87
CA ILE A 73 19.84 -1.48 -41.90
C ILE A 73 19.58 -0.35 -40.90
N ARG A 74 18.71 0.58 -41.30
CA ARG A 74 18.11 1.56 -40.38
C ARG A 74 16.80 1.01 -39.84
N GLY A 75 16.75 0.72 -38.55
CA GLY A 75 15.56 1.03 -37.76
C GLY A 75 15.62 2.53 -37.48
N GLY A 76 14.63 3.31 -37.92
CA GLY A 76 14.60 4.74 -37.64
C GLY A 76 14.33 4.98 -36.16
N CYS A 77 15.16 5.80 -35.51
CA CYS A 77 14.99 6.23 -34.12
C CYS A 77 15.45 7.70 -34.05
N GLU A 78 14.48 8.62 -34.14
CA GLU A 78 14.62 10.06 -33.93
C GLU A 78 13.66 10.44 -32.80
N ASP A 79 14.14 11.15 -31.77
CA ASP A 79 13.32 11.80 -30.74
C ASP A 79 12.42 12.85 -31.41
N ARG A 80 11.19 12.47 -31.76
CA ARG A 80 10.35 13.24 -32.69
C ARG A 80 9.38 14.18 -31.97
N ASP A 81 9.09 13.92 -30.71
CA ASP A 81 8.33 14.81 -29.82
C ASP A 81 9.21 15.60 -28.85
N GLY A 82 10.49 15.23 -28.72
CA GLY A 82 11.51 16.02 -28.02
C GLY A 82 11.55 15.79 -26.51
N ASP A 83 11.08 14.64 -26.03
CA ASP A 83 11.00 14.30 -24.60
C ASP A 83 12.32 13.74 -24.02
N GLY A 84 13.30 13.49 -24.89
CA GLY A 84 14.61 12.97 -24.51
C GLY A 84 14.76 11.47 -24.68
N PHE A 85 13.71 10.73 -25.11
CA PHE A 85 13.72 9.28 -25.29
C PHE A 85 13.94 8.80 -26.73
N GLY A 86 14.67 9.55 -27.56
CA GLY A 86 15.12 9.09 -28.90
C GLY A 86 16.23 8.02 -28.90
N GLY A 87 16.24 7.14 -27.90
CA GLY A 87 17.18 6.04 -27.69
C GLY A 87 16.90 4.82 -28.58
N PRO A 88 17.51 3.65 -28.31
CA PRO A 88 17.30 2.44 -29.12
C PRO A 88 15.80 2.08 -29.23
N CYS A 89 15.43 1.42 -30.33
CA CYS A 89 14.06 1.29 -30.86
C CYS A 89 13.12 0.36 -30.07
N ASP A 90 13.31 0.34 -28.77
CA ASP A 90 12.71 -0.50 -27.75
C ASP A 90 12.54 0.25 -26.41
N MET A 91 12.78 1.56 -26.38
CA MET A 91 12.67 2.38 -25.17
C MET A 91 11.43 3.29 -25.23
N ASP A 92 11.25 4.09 -26.28
CA ASP A 92 10.08 4.96 -26.48
C ASP A 92 9.02 4.25 -27.35
N CYS A 93 7.85 3.95 -26.76
CA CYS A 93 6.78 3.18 -27.38
C CYS A 93 5.77 4.04 -28.17
N ASP A 94 5.80 5.37 -28.08
CA ASP A 94 5.09 6.30 -28.99
C ASP A 94 5.93 7.56 -29.25
N GLU A 95 6.67 7.52 -30.34
CA GLU A 95 7.59 8.57 -30.80
C GLU A 95 6.91 9.87 -31.25
N THR A 96 5.58 9.97 -31.07
CA THR A 96 4.80 11.16 -31.40
C THR A 96 4.16 11.80 -30.18
N ASN A 97 4.31 11.21 -29.00
CA ASN A 97 3.69 11.63 -27.78
C ASN A 97 4.65 11.61 -26.60
N ALA A 98 5.19 12.80 -26.27
CA ALA A 98 6.11 13.04 -25.16
C ALA A 98 5.60 12.65 -23.75
N ALA A 99 4.37 12.15 -23.64
CA ALA A 99 3.80 11.61 -22.40
C ALA A 99 3.88 10.07 -22.31
N ILE A 100 4.32 9.38 -23.37
CA ILE A 100 4.48 7.94 -23.46
C ILE A 100 5.96 7.68 -23.66
N ASN A 101 6.66 7.27 -22.61
CA ASN A 101 8.09 6.99 -22.58
C ASN A 101 8.43 6.26 -21.27
N PRO A 102 9.61 5.63 -21.15
CA PRO A 102 9.90 4.78 -19.98
C PRO A 102 10.07 5.47 -18.63
N ASP A 103 10.09 6.80 -18.59
CA ASP A 103 10.02 7.54 -17.32
C ASP A 103 8.60 8.07 -17.03
N ALA A 104 7.64 7.80 -17.92
CA ALA A 104 6.25 8.11 -17.68
C ALA A 104 5.66 7.19 -16.60
N THR A 105 4.44 7.47 -16.20
CA THR A 105 3.70 6.64 -15.25
C THR A 105 2.43 6.23 -15.94
N ASP A 106 2.15 4.93 -15.93
CA ASP A 106 0.90 4.40 -16.42
C ASP A 106 -0.33 5.05 -15.78
N ILE A 107 -1.28 5.35 -16.65
CA ILE A 107 -2.64 5.73 -16.32
C ILE A 107 -3.49 4.46 -16.42
N PRO A 108 -3.90 3.88 -15.28
CA PRO A 108 -4.51 2.56 -15.30
C PRO A 108 -5.74 2.43 -16.20
N GLU A 109 -5.81 1.33 -16.94
CA GLU A 109 -6.94 0.92 -17.80
C GLU A 109 -7.32 1.92 -18.91
N ASN A 110 -6.41 2.82 -19.30
CA ASN A 110 -6.68 3.70 -20.44
C ASN A 110 -6.36 3.00 -21.80
N GLY A 111 -5.78 1.80 -21.76
CA GLY A 111 -5.39 0.98 -22.90
C GLY A 111 -4.06 1.39 -23.55
N ILE A 112 -3.29 2.25 -22.88
CA ILE A 112 -2.01 2.79 -23.31
C ILE A 112 -0.97 2.36 -22.26
N ASP A 113 0.14 1.83 -22.73
CA ASP A 113 1.34 1.55 -21.95
C ASP A 113 2.16 2.85 -22.00
N GLU A 114 2.04 3.71 -20.99
CA GLU A 114 2.75 4.99 -20.95
C GLU A 114 4.23 4.79 -20.66
N ASP A 115 4.58 3.85 -19.78
CA ASP A 115 5.97 3.62 -19.34
C ASP A 115 6.73 2.54 -20.13
N CYS A 116 6.11 2.03 -21.19
CA CYS A 116 6.70 1.11 -22.16
C CYS A 116 7.25 -0.18 -21.53
N ASP A 117 6.73 -0.61 -20.37
CA ASP A 117 7.23 -1.76 -19.62
C ASP A 117 6.67 -3.10 -20.12
N GLY A 118 5.70 -3.06 -21.03
CA GLY A 118 5.08 -4.23 -21.65
C GLY A 118 3.58 -4.37 -21.41
N GLY A 119 2.93 -3.41 -20.76
CA GLY A 119 1.48 -3.25 -20.83
C GLY A 119 0.88 -2.28 -19.82
N ASP A 120 -0.25 -1.68 -20.19
CA ASP A 120 -1.05 -0.79 -19.33
C ASP A 120 -1.31 -1.38 -17.93
N LEU A 121 -0.95 -0.62 -16.91
CA LEU A 121 -1.17 -0.93 -15.50
C LEU A 121 -2.65 -1.26 -15.22
N PRO A 122 -2.98 -2.46 -14.72
CA PRO A 122 -4.35 -2.80 -14.36
C PRO A 122 -4.86 -1.95 -13.20
N LEU A 123 -6.15 -1.62 -13.17
CA LEU A 123 -6.74 -1.05 -11.96
C LEU A 123 -6.57 -2.04 -10.80
N LEU A 124 -6.37 -1.53 -9.60
CA LEU A 124 -6.48 -2.36 -8.40
C LEU A 124 -7.94 -2.69 -8.17
N GLU A 125 -8.24 -3.98 -7.95
CA GLU A 125 -9.56 -4.46 -7.55
C GLU A 125 -9.53 -4.93 -6.09
N PRO A 126 -9.99 -4.09 -5.15
CA PRO A 126 -10.19 -4.51 -3.78
C PRO A 126 -11.27 -5.60 -3.71
N ARG A 127 -10.84 -6.83 -3.43
CA ARG A 127 -11.74 -7.98 -3.31
C ARG A 127 -12.07 -8.24 -1.84
N LEU A 128 -13.33 -8.08 -1.47
CA LEU A 128 -13.80 -8.48 -0.13
C LEU A 128 -13.60 -9.99 0.06
N LEU A 129 -12.83 -10.36 1.09
CA LEU A 129 -12.59 -11.75 1.47
C LEU A 129 -13.67 -12.25 2.43
N PHE A 130 -13.86 -11.53 3.54
CA PHE A 130 -14.87 -11.83 4.56
C PHE A 130 -15.16 -10.60 5.41
N THR A 131 -16.20 -10.71 6.23
CA THR A 131 -16.57 -9.71 7.23
C THR A 131 -16.62 -10.34 8.62
N VAL A 132 -16.40 -9.51 9.64
CA VAL A 132 -16.59 -9.88 11.05
C VAL A 132 -17.55 -8.89 11.69
N ASP A 133 -18.73 -9.37 12.04
CA ASP A 133 -19.75 -8.56 12.72
C ASP A 133 -19.50 -8.50 14.24
N GLY A 134 -19.97 -7.42 14.87
CA GLY A 134 -20.08 -7.32 16.32
C GLY A 134 -20.96 -8.39 16.95
N THR A 135 -20.83 -8.54 18.27
CA THR A 135 -21.48 -9.64 19.02
C THR A 135 -22.75 -9.23 19.73
N GLY A 136 -23.01 -7.92 19.84
CA GLY A 136 -24.19 -7.32 20.47
C GLY A 136 -24.56 -5.96 19.88
N ALA A 137 -25.76 -5.50 20.20
CA ALA A 137 -26.24 -4.16 19.87
C ALA A 137 -25.44 -3.11 20.66
N GLY A 138 -25.05 -2.01 20.00
CA GLY A 138 -24.23 -0.97 20.62
C GLY A 138 -22.82 -1.44 20.99
N ASP A 139 -22.38 -2.63 20.51
CA ASP A 139 -20.97 -3.00 20.54
C ASP A 139 -20.13 -1.95 19.81
N GLY A 140 -20.75 -1.26 18.82
CA GLY A 140 -20.27 -0.04 18.17
C GLY A 140 -18.78 -0.12 17.99
N MET A 141 -18.30 -1.14 17.25
CA MET A 141 -16.87 -1.41 17.06
C MET A 141 -16.19 -0.07 16.72
N GLY A 142 -15.60 0.65 17.69
CA GLY A 142 -15.01 1.98 17.49
C GLY A 142 -15.75 3.25 17.97
N ASP A 143 -16.96 3.18 18.52
CA ASP A 143 -17.84 4.37 18.72
C ASP A 143 -17.35 5.35 19.82
N LEU A 144 -16.45 4.93 20.72
CA LEU A 144 -15.92 5.79 21.80
C LEU A 144 -14.39 6.00 21.76
N TYR A 145 -13.67 5.11 21.09
CA TYR A 145 -12.21 5.11 20.92
C TYR A 145 -11.95 4.46 19.57
N PRO A 146 -11.06 4.99 18.71
CA PRO A 146 -10.68 4.28 17.49
C PRO A 146 -10.20 2.89 17.92
N MET A 147 -10.83 1.87 17.36
CA MET A 147 -10.46 0.50 17.66
C MET A 147 -9.12 0.20 17.01
N ARG A 148 -8.62 -1.02 17.19
CA ARG A 148 -7.49 -1.51 16.39
C ARG A 148 -7.84 -2.90 15.93
N VAL A 149 -7.56 -3.17 14.66
CA VAL A 149 -7.41 -4.52 14.15
C VAL A 149 -5.92 -4.82 14.12
N ALA A 150 -5.50 -5.96 14.66
CA ALA A 150 -4.09 -6.34 14.68
C ALA A 150 -3.88 -7.72 14.09
N ARG A 151 -2.85 -7.85 13.24
CA ARG A 151 -2.29 -9.14 12.82
C ARG A 151 -1.52 -9.76 14.00
N LEU A 152 -1.76 -11.04 14.28
CA LEU A 152 -1.22 -11.75 15.45
C LEU A 152 -0.16 -12.81 15.11
N GLY A 153 0.03 -13.12 13.83
CA GLY A 153 0.64 -14.39 13.45
C GLY A 153 -0.38 -15.54 13.44
N ASP A 154 0.03 -16.71 12.96
CA ASP A 154 -0.77 -17.94 12.98
C ASP A 154 -0.90 -18.51 14.40
N ILE A 155 -1.89 -18.06 15.16
CA ILE A 155 -2.13 -18.49 16.55
C ILE A 155 -2.97 -19.79 16.63
N ASN A 156 -3.52 -20.23 15.50
CA ASN A 156 -4.40 -21.37 15.40
C ASN A 156 -3.73 -22.61 14.75
N GLY A 157 -2.61 -22.42 14.07
CA GLY A 157 -1.79 -23.44 13.42
C GLY A 157 -2.25 -23.84 12.00
N ASP A 158 -2.98 -22.98 11.29
CA ASP A 158 -3.47 -23.24 9.93
C ASP A 158 -2.53 -22.73 8.81
N GLY A 159 -1.44 -22.08 9.19
CA GLY A 159 -0.44 -21.50 8.28
C GLY A 159 -0.80 -20.13 7.73
N ILE A 160 -1.92 -19.54 8.16
CA ILE A 160 -2.35 -18.19 7.80
C ILE A 160 -2.38 -17.35 9.08
N ASP A 161 -1.92 -16.10 8.98
CA ASP A 161 -1.90 -15.23 10.15
C ASP A 161 -3.31 -14.85 10.59
N ASP A 162 -3.49 -14.68 11.90
CA ASP A 162 -4.79 -14.44 12.52
C ASP A 162 -4.94 -12.97 12.95
N LEU A 163 -6.17 -12.59 13.30
CA LEU A 163 -6.56 -11.22 13.63
C LEU A 163 -7.07 -11.11 15.07
N ALA A 164 -6.69 -10.03 15.76
CA ALA A 164 -7.39 -9.50 16.93
C ALA A 164 -8.22 -8.29 16.54
N ILE A 165 -9.45 -8.23 17.02
CA ILE A 165 -10.35 -7.08 16.85
C ILE A 165 -10.81 -6.63 18.24
N GLY A 166 -10.52 -5.38 18.59
CA GLY A 166 -10.99 -4.76 19.82
C GLY A 166 -12.47 -4.35 19.74
N VAL A 167 -13.23 -4.64 20.79
CA VAL A 167 -14.64 -4.23 20.94
C VAL A 167 -14.84 -3.61 22.32
N PRO A 168 -14.31 -2.40 22.56
CA PRO A 168 -14.24 -1.82 23.90
C PRO A 168 -15.61 -1.45 24.49
N SER A 169 -16.58 -1.14 23.62
CA SER A 169 -17.96 -0.80 23.98
C SER A 169 -18.80 -2.00 24.41
N HIS A 170 -18.32 -3.24 24.20
CA HIS A 170 -19.09 -4.45 24.45
C HIS A 170 -19.66 -4.50 25.89
N GLU A 171 -20.99 -4.67 25.97
CA GLU A 171 -21.73 -4.84 27.23
C GLU A 171 -21.88 -6.33 27.58
N GLY A 172 -20.88 -6.84 28.28
CA GLY A 172 -20.81 -8.22 28.71
C GLY A 172 -21.23 -8.43 30.18
N PRO A 173 -21.14 -9.68 30.68
CA PRO A 173 -21.55 -10.05 32.03
C PRO A 173 -20.80 -9.33 33.16
N ALA A 174 -19.64 -8.72 32.86
CA ALA A 174 -18.82 -7.98 33.82
C ALA A 174 -19.32 -6.54 34.05
N GLY A 175 -20.31 -6.07 33.29
CA GLY A 175 -20.90 -4.73 33.41
C GLY A 175 -20.96 -3.98 32.07
N PRO A 176 -21.53 -2.77 32.06
CA PRO A 176 -21.47 -1.90 30.88
C PRO A 176 -20.02 -1.57 30.53
N PHE A 177 -19.71 -1.44 29.25
CA PHE A 177 -18.34 -1.23 28.75
C PHE A 177 -17.34 -2.25 29.30
N SER A 178 -17.77 -3.51 29.45
CA SER A 178 -16.86 -4.57 29.89
C SER A 178 -15.76 -4.86 28.89
N GLY A 179 -15.94 -4.47 27.63
CA GLY A 179 -14.97 -4.68 26.56
C GLY A 179 -14.72 -6.15 26.21
N GLN A 180 -14.17 -6.36 25.03
CA GLN A 180 -13.91 -7.67 24.46
C GLN A 180 -12.79 -7.58 23.43
N VAL A 181 -12.06 -8.69 23.24
CA VAL A 181 -11.22 -8.89 22.05
C VAL A 181 -11.66 -10.15 21.33
N LEU A 182 -11.91 -10.01 20.03
CA LEU A 182 -12.28 -11.09 19.13
C LEU A 182 -11.03 -11.61 18.42
N LEU A 183 -10.70 -12.89 18.62
CA LEU A 183 -9.65 -13.55 17.85
C LEU A 183 -10.29 -14.29 16.66
N ARG A 184 -9.81 -14.02 15.45
CA ARG A 184 -10.41 -14.47 14.19
C ARG A 184 -9.34 -15.04 13.26
N SER A 185 -9.68 -16.11 12.54
CA SER A 185 -8.78 -16.67 11.53
C SER A 185 -8.64 -15.72 10.35
N GLY A 186 -7.42 -15.41 9.92
CA GLY A 186 -7.21 -14.59 8.73
C GLY A 186 -7.60 -15.31 7.44
N ALA A 187 -7.74 -16.64 7.47
CA ALA A 187 -8.13 -17.40 6.29
C ALA A 187 -9.58 -17.17 5.86
N ASN A 188 -10.48 -16.88 6.81
CA ASN A 188 -11.92 -16.84 6.55
C ASN A 188 -12.77 -16.10 7.60
N GLY A 189 -12.16 -15.46 8.59
CA GLY A 189 -12.87 -14.78 9.68
C GLY A 189 -13.51 -15.70 10.71
N ALA A 190 -13.21 -17.01 10.72
CA ALA A 190 -13.77 -17.93 11.72
C ALA A 190 -13.31 -17.56 13.14
N ALA A 191 -14.20 -17.74 14.11
CA ALA A 191 -13.89 -17.47 15.51
C ALA A 191 -12.86 -18.48 16.05
N ILE A 192 -11.72 -17.97 16.53
CA ILE A 192 -10.70 -18.75 17.24
C ILE A 192 -11.00 -18.70 18.74
N ALA A 193 -11.13 -17.50 19.28
CA ALA A 193 -11.44 -17.27 20.68
C ALA A 193 -12.04 -15.87 20.90
N THR A 194 -12.53 -15.66 22.11
CA THR A 194 -12.98 -14.36 22.60
C THR A 194 -12.39 -14.13 23.98
N LEU A 195 -11.66 -13.03 24.14
CA LEU A 195 -11.18 -12.59 25.44
C LEU A 195 -12.19 -11.64 26.06
N ASN A 196 -12.54 -11.92 27.32
CA ASN A 196 -13.45 -11.14 28.14
C ASN A 196 -12.85 -10.95 29.53
N GLY A 197 -13.41 -10.04 30.33
CA GLY A 197 -13.27 -10.10 31.79
C GLY A 197 -12.53 -8.94 32.44
N VAL A 198 -12.32 -7.84 31.71
CA VAL A 198 -11.73 -6.60 32.27
C VAL A 198 -12.44 -5.43 31.65
N ALA A 199 -12.97 -4.51 32.46
CA ALA A 199 -13.59 -3.28 31.96
C ALA A 199 -12.76 -2.60 30.86
N GLY A 200 -13.44 -2.25 29.77
CA GLY A 200 -12.91 -1.60 28.59
C GLY A 200 -11.87 -2.40 27.81
N LEU A 201 -11.75 -3.72 27.98
CA LEU A 201 -10.81 -4.54 27.20
C LEU A 201 -10.98 -4.32 25.69
N GLY A 202 -9.87 -4.19 24.96
CA GLY A 202 -9.90 -4.06 23.50
C GLY A 202 -9.99 -2.63 23.01
N VAL A 203 -9.60 -1.64 23.83
CA VAL A 203 -9.41 -0.25 23.35
C VAL A 203 -8.32 -0.18 22.30
N ALA A 204 -7.21 -0.89 22.53
CA ALA A 204 -6.16 -1.06 21.53
C ALA A 204 -5.62 -2.49 21.62
N VAL A 205 -5.24 -3.04 20.47
CA VAL A 205 -4.61 -4.34 20.34
C VAL A 205 -3.45 -4.24 19.35
N ALA A 206 -2.37 -4.96 19.61
CA ALA A 206 -1.25 -5.10 18.68
C ALA A 206 -0.60 -6.47 18.81
N GLY A 207 -0.10 -7.00 17.70
CA GLY A 207 0.84 -8.13 17.70
C GLY A 207 2.22 -7.69 18.24
N GLY A 208 2.99 -8.63 18.75
CA GLY A 208 4.36 -8.38 19.24
C GLY A 208 5.39 -9.39 18.78
N GLY A 209 5.06 -10.28 17.84
CA GLY A 209 5.86 -11.46 17.58
C GLY A 209 5.92 -12.38 18.80
N ASP A 210 6.79 -13.38 18.77
CA ASP A 210 6.91 -14.38 19.85
C ASP A 210 7.77 -13.83 21.00
N VAL A 211 7.12 -13.33 22.06
CA VAL A 211 7.85 -12.73 23.20
C VAL A 211 8.22 -13.74 24.27
N ASN A 212 7.57 -14.91 24.26
CA ASN A 212 7.79 -15.96 25.25
C ASN A 212 8.66 -17.14 24.74
N GLY A 213 8.96 -17.17 23.44
CA GLY A 213 9.81 -18.15 22.79
C GLY A 213 9.12 -19.48 22.47
N ASP A 214 7.79 -19.50 22.34
CA ASP A 214 7.02 -20.71 22.02
C ASP A 214 6.82 -20.97 20.52
N GLY A 215 7.30 -20.05 19.68
CA GLY A 215 7.21 -20.08 18.22
C GLY A 215 5.90 -19.56 17.65
N VAL A 216 5.00 -19.03 18.48
CA VAL A 216 3.73 -18.43 18.06
C VAL A 216 3.71 -16.96 18.46
N GLY A 217 3.19 -16.10 17.58
CA GLY A 217 3.10 -14.67 17.85
C GLY A 217 2.23 -14.37 19.08
N ASP A 218 2.75 -13.55 19.98
CA ASP A 218 2.07 -13.04 21.17
C ASP A 218 1.50 -11.64 20.91
N PHE A 219 0.65 -11.18 21.82
CA PHE A 219 -0.08 -9.93 21.60
C PHE A 219 -0.39 -9.15 22.86
N ILE A 220 -0.49 -7.85 22.69
CA ILE A 220 -0.73 -6.87 23.74
C ILE A 220 -2.12 -6.27 23.57
N VAL A 221 -2.83 -6.09 24.68
CA VAL A 221 -4.19 -5.56 24.73
C VAL A 221 -4.26 -4.49 25.81
N ILE A 222 -4.84 -3.35 25.46
CA ILE A 222 -5.15 -2.27 26.39
C ILE A 222 -6.64 -2.31 26.73
N GLY A 223 -6.95 -2.17 28.02
CA GLY A 223 -8.32 -1.97 28.49
C GLY A 223 -8.52 -0.59 29.13
N SER A 224 -9.67 0.05 28.92
CA SER A 224 -10.06 1.28 29.63
C SER A 224 -10.89 0.96 30.89
N GLY A 225 -10.29 1.14 32.05
CA GLY A 225 -11.02 1.09 33.31
C GLY A 225 -11.83 2.35 33.56
N LEU A 226 -12.65 2.86 32.63
CA LEU A 226 -13.44 4.06 32.94
C LEU A 226 -14.48 3.75 34.04
N PRO A 227 -14.56 4.57 35.12
CA PRO A 227 -13.77 5.77 35.41
C PRO A 227 -12.86 5.59 36.65
N GLN A 228 -11.70 4.94 36.53
CA GLN A 228 -10.56 4.95 37.49
C GLN A 228 -9.22 4.62 36.77
N PRO A 229 -8.06 5.08 37.30
CA PRO A 229 -6.80 5.28 36.56
C PRO A 229 -6.01 3.99 36.24
N ASP A 230 -6.63 2.82 36.33
CA ASP A 230 -5.96 1.53 36.18
C ASP A 230 -6.26 0.90 34.83
N ALA A 231 -6.07 1.64 33.74
CA ALA A 231 -6.11 1.06 32.41
C ALA A 231 -4.95 0.06 32.29
N LEU A 232 -5.31 -1.23 32.30
CA LEU A 232 -4.34 -2.31 32.41
C LEU A 232 -3.93 -2.78 31.02
N VAL A 233 -2.67 -2.59 30.70
CA VAL A 233 -2.03 -3.17 29.51
C VAL A 233 -1.67 -4.62 29.84
N ARG A 234 -2.10 -5.56 29.01
CA ARG A 234 -1.92 -7.00 29.22
C ARG A 234 -1.26 -7.63 28.02
N VAL A 235 -0.34 -8.55 28.28
CA VAL A 235 0.34 -9.35 27.26
C VAL A 235 -0.15 -10.78 27.37
N TYR A 236 -0.60 -11.34 26.25
CA TYR A 236 -1.16 -12.68 26.15
C TYR A 236 -0.33 -13.54 25.20
N SER A 237 -0.21 -14.83 25.56
CA SER A 237 0.38 -15.82 24.66
C SER A 237 -0.53 -16.10 23.48
N GLY A 238 -0.03 -16.08 22.24
CA GLY A 238 -0.81 -16.47 21.06
C GLY A 238 -1.24 -17.92 21.11
N ALA A 239 -0.30 -18.81 21.47
CA ALA A 239 -0.53 -20.25 21.53
C ALA A 239 -1.55 -20.65 22.61
N THR A 240 -1.45 -20.07 23.80
CA THR A 240 -2.24 -20.55 24.97
C THR A 240 -3.32 -19.60 25.41
N ARG A 241 -3.28 -18.33 24.97
CA ARG A 241 -4.13 -17.23 25.43
C ARG A 241 -3.97 -16.95 26.93
N ALA A 242 -2.91 -17.48 27.54
CA ALA A 242 -2.55 -17.22 28.93
C ALA A 242 -1.98 -15.81 29.06
N LEU A 243 -2.27 -15.15 30.19
CA LEU A 243 -1.65 -13.87 30.53
C LEU A 243 -0.16 -14.09 30.85
N LEU A 244 0.72 -13.50 30.05
CA LEU A 244 2.17 -13.54 30.22
C LEU A 244 2.64 -12.45 31.18
N GLY A 245 2.04 -11.27 31.08
CA GLY A 245 2.38 -10.13 31.91
C GLY A 245 1.29 -9.07 31.88
N ALA A 246 1.35 -8.16 32.83
CA ALA A 246 0.52 -6.97 32.84
C ALA A 246 1.40 -5.79 33.24
N ILE A 247 1.34 -4.73 32.44
CA ILE A 247 1.98 -3.47 32.80
C ILE A 247 0.89 -2.72 33.58
N VAL A 248 1.21 -2.40 34.83
CA VAL A 248 0.46 -1.45 35.65
C VAL A 248 1.31 -0.19 35.67
N PRO A 249 1.06 0.77 34.79
CA PRO A 249 1.78 2.01 34.87
C PRO A 249 1.28 2.81 36.09
N ASP A 250 2.14 3.06 37.06
CA ASP A 250 1.78 3.89 38.21
C ASP A 250 1.41 5.30 37.72
N GLY A 251 0.16 5.72 37.96
CA GLY A 251 -0.26 7.11 37.79
C GLY A 251 -0.53 7.54 36.34
N LEU A 252 -0.92 6.61 35.47
CA LEU A 252 -1.31 6.95 34.09
C LEU A 252 -2.80 7.23 33.93
N ASN A 253 -3.11 8.37 33.33
CA ASN A 253 -4.41 8.59 32.70
C ASN A 253 -4.23 8.47 31.17
N PHE A 254 -5.08 7.69 30.53
CA PHE A 254 -5.04 7.52 29.07
C PHE A 254 -5.97 8.55 28.42
N GLY A 255 -5.49 9.21 27.36
CA GLY A 255 -6.25 10.19 26.58
C GLY A 255 -7.40 9.56 25.77
N PHE A 256 -8.07 10.39 24.95
CA PHE A 256 -9.16 9.98 24.07
C PHE A 256 -8.72 8.99 22.97
N LYS A 257 -7.44 8.97 22.60
CA LYS A 257 -6.82 8.01 21.67
C LYS A 257 -5.51 7.51 22.27
N ILE A 258 -5.26 6.21 22.20
CA ILE A 258 -4.06 5.54 22.74
C ILE A 258 -3.29 4.95 21.57
N GLY A 259 -2.04 5.40 21.40
CA GLY A 259 -1.13 4.78 20.45
C GLY A 259 -0.67 3.41 20.94
N LEU A 260 -0.69 2.40 20.08
CA LEU A 260 -0.13 1.08 20.35
C LEU A 260 0.38 0.46 19.05
N LYS A 261 1.65 0.07 19.03
CA LYS A 261 2.27 -0.57 17.86
C LYS A 261 3.24 -1.67 18.32
N GLY A 262 3.27 -2.79 17.59
CA GLY A 262 4.37 -3.74 17.65
C GLY A 262 5.64 -3.12 17.10
N ALA A 263 6.77 -3.38 17.73
CA ALA A 263 8.04 -2.77 17.37
C ALA A 263 9.14 -3.82 17.21
N PRO A 264 10.19 -3.53 16.41
CA PRO A 264 11.39 -4.35 16.42
C PRO A 264 12.04 -4.34 17.82
N ASP A 265 13.00 -5.25 18.03
CA ASP A 265 13.82 -5.23 19.23
C ASP A 265 14.70 -3.96 19.25
N PHE A 266 14.28 -2.98 20.03
CA PHE A 266 14.99 -1.70 20.17
C PHE A 266 16.07 -1.75 21.25
N ASN A 267 16.01 -2.74 22.15
CA ASN A 267 16.90 -2.81 23.31
C ASN A 267 18.04 -3.85 23.16
N GLY A 268 17.98 -4.67 22.11
CA GLY A 268 18.99 -5.65 21.75
C GLY A 268 18.93 -6.95 22.54
N ASP A 269 17.79 -7.30 23.15
CA ASP A 269 17.59 -8.55 23.90
C ASP A 269 17.11 -9.73 23.05
N ALA A 270 16.96 -9.52 21.74
CA ALA A 270 16.44 -10.43 20.73
C ALA A 270 14.96 -10.80 20.90
N VAL A 271 14.21 -10.03 21.70
CA VAL A 271 12.76 -10.14 21.84
C VAL A 271 12.14 -8.86 21.27
N PRO A 272 11.13 -8.94 20.40
CA PRO A 272 10.50 -7.73 19.87
C PRO A 272 9.85 -6.90 20.98
N ASP A 273 9.83 -5.59 20.78
CA ASP A 273 9.30 -4.63 21.76
C ASP A 273 7.91 -4.13 21.37
N TRP A 274 7.32 -3.29 22.22
CA TRP A 274 6.14 -2.50 21.89
C TRP A 274 6.36 -1.02 22.12
N LEU A 275 5.62 -0.23 21.35
CA LEU A 275 5.44 1.20 21.59
C LEU A 275 4.04 1.43 22.15
N VAL A 276 3.96 2.22 23.22
CA VAL A 276 2.70 2.61 23.84
C VAL A 276 2.70 4.12 24.03
N GLY A 277 1.72 4.79 23.44
CA GLY A 277 1.57 6.24 23.48
C GLY A 277 0.46 6.72 24.42
N SER A 278 0.38 8.04 24.63
CA SER A 278 -0.68 8.71 25.40
C SER A 278 -0.75 8.27 26.88
N LEU A 279 0.42 8.18 27.53
CA LEU A 279 0.56 7.84 28.96
C LEU A 279 0.71 9.14 29.79
N GLY A 280 -0.39 9.70 30.33
CA GLY A 280 -0.33 10.98 31.06
C GLY A 280 0.06 10.85 32.54
N ASP A 281 0.95 11.72 33.06
CA ASP A 281 1.27 11.85 34.49
C ASP A 281 0.16 12.57 35.28
N THR A 282 -0.32 11.95 36.35
CA THR A 282 -1.28 12.50 37.33
C THR A 282 -0.80 13.72 38.13
N SER A 283 0.46 14.15 38.06
CA SER A 283 0.97 15.18 38.97
C SER A 283 0.70 16.63 38.55
N VAL A 284 0.61 16.95 37.26
CA VAL A 284 0.09 18.21 36.72
C VAL A 284 0.05 18.08 35.19
N SER A 285 -1.11 18.36 34.57
CA SER A 285 -1.25 18.97 33.23
C SER A 285 -1.50 18.16 31.96
N GLY A 286 -1.63 16.83 31.94
CA GLY A 286 -2.07 16.12 30.71
C GLY A 286 -1.04 16.10 29.58
N ILE A 287 0.25 16.07 29.92
CA ILE A 287 1.34 15.87 28.97
C ILE A 287 1.28 14.42 28.44
N GLY A 288 1.00 14.24 27.14
CA GLY A 288 1.10 12.95 26.45
C GLY A 288 2.55 12.46 26.31
N SER A 289 2.74 11.20 25.93
CA SER A 289 4.04 10.54 25.90
C SER A 289 4.12 9.39 24.91
N ILE A 290 5.33 8.86 24.68
CA ILE A 290 5.58 7.57 24.05
C ILE A 290 6.51 6.75 24.95
N ALA A 291 6.18 5.48 25.18
CA ALA A 291 6.97 4.54 25.94
C ALA A 291 7.38 3.33 25.11
N TRP A 292 8.62 2.92 25.29
CA TRP A 292 9.17 1.66 24.78
C TRP A 292 9.04 0.63 25.87
N VAL A 293 8.37 -0.47 25.56
CA VAL A 293 8.06 -1.56 26.46
C VAL A 293 8.77 -2.81 25.98
N SER A 294 9.60 -3.39 26.86
CA SER A 294 10.33 -4.62 26.51
C SER A 294 9.36 -5.80 26.40
N GLY A 295 9.48 -6.56 25.30
CA GLY A 295 8.74 -7.81 25.13
C GLY A 295 9.11 -8.86 26.17
N ALA A 296 10.40 -8.95 26.50
CA ALA A 296 10.94 -9.94 27.43
C ALA A 296 10.52 -9.69 28.90
N THR A 297 10.51 -8.43 29.34
CA THR A 297 10.24 -8.10 30.75
C THR A 297 8.84 -7.55 30.99
N THR A 298 8.11 -7.17 29.94
CA THR A 298 6.82 -6.45 30.03
C THR A 298 6.93 -5.18 30.88
N THR A 299 8.04 -4.45 30.76
CA THR A 299 8.26 -3.18 31.47
C THR A 299 8.69 -2.08 30.53
N ALA A 300 8.20 -0.87 30.75
CA ALA A 300 8.71 0.31 30.06
C ALA A 300 10.17 0.59 30.48
N TYR A 301 11.07 0.73 29.50
CA TYR A 301 12.48 1.06 29.75
C TYR A 301 12.89 2.44 29.22
N ARG A 302 12.03 3.05 28.40
CA ARG A 302 12.16 4.44 27.91
C ARG A 302 10.80 5.09 27.84
N ILE A 303 10.72 6.36 28.25
CA ILE A 303 9.52 7.19 28.12
C ILE A 303 9.96 8.59 27.67
N ILE A 304 9.34 9.11 26.62
CA ILE A 304 9.51 10.48 26.13
C ILE A 304 8.20 11.24 26.37
N LEU A 305 8.30 12.44 26.93
CA LEU A 305 7.16 13.31 27.23
C LEU A 305 7.02 14.40 26.17
N GLY A 306 5.77 14.76 25.86
CA GLY A 306 5.46 15.89 24.97
C GLY A 306 5.87 17.25 25.56
N PRO A 307 6.21 18.24 24.73
CA PRO A 307 6.49 19.60 25.18
C PRO A 307 5.19 20.35 25.53
N GLY A 308 4.79 20.34 26.81
CA GLY A 308 3.78 21.25 27.35
C GLY A 308 2.52 20.58 27.92
N GLU A 309 1.75 21.36 28.65
CA GLU A 309 0.48 20.95 29.27
C GLU A 309 -0.56 20.59 28.17
N ALA A 310 -1.28 19.49 28.34
CA ALA A 310 -2.41 19.05 27.50
C ALA A 310 -2.08 18.76 26.03
N SER A 311 -0.85 18.40 25.69
CA SER A 311 -0.55 17.84 24.37
C SER A 311 -0.94 16.36 24.35
N ASP A 312 -1.87 15.93 23.50
CA ASP A 312 -2.24 14.51 23.28
C ASP A 312 -1.13 13.72 22.57
N PHE A 313 0.13 13.96 22.94
CA PHE A 313 1.28 13.32 22.33
C PHE A 313 1.27 11.82 22.54
N GLY A 314 1.54 11.09 21.46
CA GLY A 314 1.44 9.64 21.44
C GLY A 314 0.00 9.14 21.32
N SER A 315 -0.98 10.00 21.00
CA SER A 315 -2.29 9.54 20.55
C SER A 315 -2.18 8.71 19.26
N ALA A 316 -1.25 9.06 18.38
CA ALA A 316 -0.88 8.28 17.22
C ALA A 316 0.64 8.09 17.22
N ILE A 317 1.07 6.86 16.96
CA ILE A 317 2.48 6.45 16.94
C ILE A 317 2.69 5.43 15.84
N ASP A 318 3.88 5.42 15.27
CA ASP A 318 4.31 4.37 14.35
C ASP A 318 5.84 4.22 14.34
N VAL A 319 6.32 3.14 13.75
CA VAL A 319 7.74 2.94 13.43
C VAL A 319 8.00 3.54 12.05
N VAL A 320 9.08 4.30 11.92
CA VAL A 320 9.57 4.82 10.64
C VAL A 320 10.90 4.13 10.32
N PRO A 321 11.22 3.83 9.06
CA PRO A 321 12.57 3.41 8.69
C PRO A 321 13.63 4.38 9.20
N ASP A 322 14.84 3.89 9.40
CA ASP A 322 15.97 4.63 9.98
C ASP A 322 16.14 6.03 9.34
N VAL A 323 16.09 7.07 10.16
CA VAL A 323 16.17 8.47 9.74
C VAL A 323 17.58 9.05 9.94
N ASP A 324 18.28 8.60 10.99
CA ASP A 324 19.59 9.13 11.37
C ASP A 324 20.80 8.31 10.89
N GLY A 325 20.56 7.13 10.31
CA GLY A 325 21.54 6.26 9.69
C GLY A 325 22.26 5.33 10.67
N ASP A 326 21.70 5.09 11.86
CA ASP A 326 22.26 4.19 12.87
C ASP A 326 21.86 2.71 12.71
N ALA A 327 21.08 2.40 11.68
CA ALA A 327 20.50 1.10 11.33
C ALA A 327 19.46 0.56 12.33
N VAL A 328 18.94 1.41 13.21
CA VAL A 328 17.78 1.14 14.05
C VAL A 328 16.61 1.95 13.50
N PRO A 329 15.44 1.34 13.26
CA PRO A 329 14.24 2.11 12.87
C PRO A 329 13.91 3.17 13.92
N ASP A 330 13.24 4.24 13.53
CA ASP A 330 12.88 5.33 14.43
C ASP A 330 11.39 5.34 14.74
N VAL A 331 10.97 6.27 15.60
CA VAL A 331 9.60 6.33 16.10
C VAL A 331 8.99 7.69 15.84
N VAL A 332 7.89 7.70 15.10
CA VAL A 332 7.06 8.89 14.88
C VAL A 332 5.94 8.94 15.91
N GLY A 333 5.62 10.16 16.35
CA GLY A 333 4.45 10.42 17.19
C GLY A 333 3.76 11.73 16.82
N GLY A 334 2.43 11.68 16.80
CA GLY A 334 1.55 12.83 16.60
C GLY A 334 0.97 13.38 17.90
N ALA A 335 0.57 14.64 17.86
CA ALA A 335 -0.19 15.34 18.89
C ALA A 335 -1.11 16.38 18.24
N TRP A 336 -2.36 16.01 17.97
CA TRP A 336 -3.31 16.87 17.26
C TRP A 336 -3.83 18.05 18.10
N ALA A 337 -3.95 17.88 19.41
CA ALA A 337 -4.37 18.95 20.32
C ALA A 337 -3.15 19.72 20.84
N LYS A 338 -3.12 21.03 20.60
CA LYS A 338 -2.14 21.95 21.19
C LYS A 338 -2.91 23.04 21.93
N ASP A 339 -2.85 22.96 23.26
CA ASP A 339 -3.23 24.01 24.19
C ASP A 339 -4.70 24.46 24.17
N TYR A 340 -5.56 23.79 24.97
CA TYR A 340 -6.81 24.39 25.46
C TYR A 340 -6.51 25.30 26.68
N VAL A 341 -5.69 26.33 26.55
CA VAL A 341 -5.65 27.41 27.53
C VAL A 341 -6.97 28.17 27.41
N TYR A 342 -7.77 28.08 28.48
CA TYR A 342 -8.96 28.88 28.73
C TYR A 342 -8.59 30.38 28.66
N GLY A 343 -8.60 30.97 27.46
CA GLY A 343 -8.52 32.42 27.28
C GLY A 343 -7.40 33.04 26.44
N GLY A 344 -6.70 32.32 25.53
CA GLY A 344 -6.02 33.05 24.45
C GLY A 344 -4.88 32.36 23.68
N VAL A 345 -5.17 32.12 22.39
CA VAL A 345 -4.29 32.16 21.20
C VAL A 345 -3.10 31.19 21.11
N ASP A 346 -3.37 29.92 20.81
CA ASP A 346 -3.24 29.36 19.45
C ASP A 346 -4.21 28.16 19.31
N PRO A 347 -5.19 28.18 18.41
CA PRO A 347 -6.17 27.09 18.34
C PRO A 347 -5.55 25.85 17.66
N ASP A 348 -5.31 24.77 18.42
CA ASP A 348 -5.09 23.38 17.98
C ASP A 348 -4.34 23.23 16.63
N SER A 349 -3.11 23.74 16.54
CA SER A 349 -2.31 23.54 15.32
C SER A 349 -1.86 22.09 15.14
N GLY A 350 -1.65 21.39 16.26
CA GLY A 350 -1.08 20.06 16.31
C GLY A 350 0.39 20.01 15.86
N TRP A 351 1.05 18.87 16.07
CA TRP A 351 2.44 18.67 15.68
C TRP A 351 2.78 17.18 15.57
N VAL A 352 3.88 16.90 14.87
CA VAL A 352 4.47 15.57 14.67
C VAL A 352 5.96 15.64 14.96
N SER A 353 6.51 14.55 15.49
CA SER A 353 7.94 14.43 15.74
C SER A 353 8.45 13.01 15.55
N VAL A 354 9.71 12.90 15.13
CA VAL A 354 10.44 11.63 15.04
C VAL A 354 11.50 11.58 16.12
N HIS A 355 11.65 10.43 16.76
CA HIS A 355 12.63 10.15 17.80
C HIS A 355 13.42 8.88 17.46
N SER A 356 14.74 8.91 17.74
CA SER A 356 15.63 7.78 17.50
C SER A 356 15.13 6.52 18.22
N GLY A 357 15.01 5.41 17.50
CA GLY A 357 14.69 4.12 18.11
C GLY A 357 15.78 3.64 19.06
N ALA A 358 17.04 3.97 18.77
CA ALA A 358 18.18 3.54 19.58
C ALA A 358 18.29 4.25 20.93
N ASP A 359 18.00 5.57 21.01
CA ASP A 359 18.19 6.34 22.26
C ASP A 359 17.05 7.31 22.64
N GLY A 360 16.09 7.55 21.76
CA GLY A 360 14.96 8.44 21.98
C GLY A 360 15.25 9.92 21.70
N THR A 361 16.40 10.25 21.13
CA THR A 361 16.73 11.62 20.73
C THR A 361 15.76 12.11 19.67
N ARG A 362 15.22 13.33 19.82
CA ARG A 362 14.31 13.91 18.81
C ARG A 362 15.09 14.30 17.55
N LEU A 363 14.74 13.68 16.43
CA LEU A 363 15.36 13.85 15.11
C LEU A 363 14.62 14.92 14.27
N MET A 364 13.29 14.90 14.31
CA MET A 364 12.43 15.77 13.52
C MET A 364 11.30 16.34 14.38
N TYR A 365 10.88 17.57 14.07
CA TYR A 365 9.72 18.22 14.67
C TYR A 365 9.08 19.15 13.63
N VAL A 366 7.82 18.89 13.31
CA VAL A 366 7.00 19.74 12.45
C VAL A 366 5.76 20.15 13.22
N GLU A 367 5.49 21.46 13.20
CA GLU A 367 4.29 22.03 13.78
C GLU A 367 3.30 22.36 12.68
N GLY A 368 2.03 22.02 12.92
CA GLY A 368 0.95 22.38 12.01
C GLY A 368 0.69 23.88 12.00
N THR A 369 -0.15 24.30 11.06
CA THR A 369 -0.67 25.65 11.00
C THR A 369 -1.87 25.80 11.95
N SER A 370 -2.23 27.04 12.28
CA SER A 370 -3.31 27.32 13.25
C SER A 370 -4.64 26.66 12.82
N ARG A 371 -5.24 25.84 13.71
CA ARG A 371 -6.45 25.01 13.50
C ARG A 371 -6.31 23.85 12.51
N GLU A 372 -5.10 23.36 12.29
CA GLU A 372 -4.89 22.21 11.41
C GLU A 372 -5.07 20.89 12.17
N GLY A 373 -4.67 20.81 13.44
CA GLY A 373 -4.71 19.56 14.20
C GLY A 373 -3.78 18.50 13.62
N LEU A 374 -2.58 18.90 13.17
CA LEU A 374 -1.58 18.00 12.60
C LEU A 374 -1.18 16.89 13.59
N GLY A 375 -1.03 15.67 13.10
CA GLY A 375 -0.67 14.51 13.92
C GLY A 375 -1.88 13.87 14.61
N PHE A 376 -3.07 13.99 14.00
CA PHE A 376 -4.24 13.20 14.41
C PHE A 376 -3.97 11.71 14.22
N ASP A 377 -3.38 11.37 13.08
CA ASP A 377 -2.78 10.08 12.82
C ASP A 377 -1.42 10.23 12.13
N VAL A 378 -0.56 9.22 12.28
CA VAL A 378 0.80 9.20 11.72
C VAL A 378 1.16 7.80 11.25
N ALA A 379 1.95 7.71 10.19
CA ALA A 379 2.54 6.46 9.73
C ALA A 379 3.98 6.70 9.24
N GLY A 380 4.87 5.75 9.49
CA GLY A 380 6.22 5.76 8.92
C GLY A 380 6.20 5.13 7.53
N ILE A 381 6.97 5.69 6.60
CA ILE A 381 7.04 5.18 5.22
C ILE A 381 8.50 5.17 4.75
N ASP A 382 8.80 4.36 3.73
CA ASP A 382 10.13 4.31 3.10
C ASP A 382 10.56 5.68 2.56
N ASP A 383 11.85 5.80 2.22
CA ASP A 383 12.49 7.00 1.68
C ASP A 383 11.83 7.47 0.36
N MET A 384 10.92 8.43 0.42
CA MET A 384 10.15 8.93 -0.73
C MET A 384 10.85 10.07 -1.47
N ASP A 385 11.77 10.79 -0.82
CA ASP A 385 12.54 11.87 -1.45
C ASP A 385 13.94 11.47 -1.95
N GLY A 386 14.36 10.23 -1.67
CA GLY A 386 15.62 9.64 -2.13
C GLY A 386 16.83 10.11 -1.33
N ASP A 387 16.64 10.64 -0.12
CA ASP A 387 17.74 11.13 0.73
C ASP A 387 18.36 10.03 1.61
N GLY A 388 17.80 8.82 1.59
CA GLY A 388 18.24 7.66 2.35
C GLY A 388 17.79 7.64 3.81
N ALA A 389 16.77 8.42 4.19
CA ALA A 389 16.07 8.33 5.47
C ALA A 389 14.61 7.90 5.26
N GLY A 390 14.03 7.21 6.25
CA GLY A 390 12.58 7.00 6.26
C GLY A 390 11.80 8.32 6.35
N ASP A 391 10.58 8.32 5.82
CA ASP A 391 9.69 9.48 5.74
C ASP A 391 8.42 9.31 6.58
N VAL A 392 7.66 10.39 6.73
CA VAL A 392 6.54 10.45 7.67
C VAL A 392 5.27 10.93 6.98
N LEU A 393 4.21 10.12 7.09
CA LEU A 393 2.85 10.55 6.84
C LEU A 393 2.23 11.10 8.12
N ALA A 394 1.47 12.17 7.98
CA ALA A 394 0.69 12.75 9.07
C ALA A 394 -0.64 13.28 8.56
N SER A 395 -1.71 13.05 9.32
CA SER A 395 -3.02 13.58 9.00
C SER A 395 -3.42 14.76 9.88
N THR A 396 -4.40 15.50 9.38
CA THR A 396 -4.98 16.69 10.03
C THR A 396 -6.47 16.43 10.25
N LEU A 397 -6.96 16.67 11.46
CA LEU A 397 -8.38 16.47 11.77
C LEU A 397 -8.95 17.70 12.46
N PHE A 398 -9.26 18.76 11.71
CA PHE A 398 -10.04 19.86 12.28
C PHE A 398 -11.10 20.43 11.35
N TYR A 399 -12.28 20.64 11.95
CA TYR A 399 -13.45 21.25 11.32
C TYR A 399 -13.31 22.79 11.32
N PRO A 400 -13.67 23.51 10.24
CA PRO A 400 -14.36 23.06 9.04
C PRO A 400 -13.44 22.95 7.80
N ALA A 401 -12.34 22.20 7.88
CA ALA A 401 -11.53 21.88 6.71
C ALA A 401 -11.92 20.54 6.07
N GLU A 402 -11.54 20.37 4.80
CA GLU A 402 -11.35 19.04 4.20
C GLU A 402 -10.20 18.35 4.98
N GLY A 403 -10.36 17.06 5.30
CA GLY A 403 -9.28 16.32 5.94
C GLY A 403 -8.06 16.25 5.02
N ARG A 404 -6.85 16.09 5.57
CA ARG A 404 -5.61 16.05 4.78
C ARG A 404 -4.67 14.98 5.27
N VAL A 405 -3.87 14.48 4.33
CA VAL A 405 -2.68 13.68 4.59
C VAL A 405 -1.48 14.40 4.01
N LEU A 406 -0.44 14.58 4.80
CA LEU A 406 0.81 15.23 4.43
C LEU A 406 1.96 14.25 4.56
N LEU A 407 2.81 14.22 3.54
CA LEU A 407 4.06 13.45 3.51
C LEU A 407 5.23 14.39 3.75
N TYR A 408 6.02 14.12 4.77
CA TYR A 408 7.20 14.88 5.15
C TYR A 408 8.46 14.02 5.05
N SER A 409 9.54 14.65 4.62
CA SER A 409 10.89 14.12 4.74
C SER A 409 11.20 13.86 6.22
N GLY A 410 11.49 12.62 6.61
CA GLY A 410 11.74 12.29 8.01
C GLY A 410 13.02 12.93 8.53
N ARG A 411 14.01 13.15 7.66
CA ARG A 411 15.27 13.80 8.02
C ARG A 411 15.16 15.32 8.12
N SER A 412 14.54 15.97 7.12
CA SER A 412 14.54 17.43 7.02
C SER A 412 13.28 18.09 7.60
N GLY A 413 12.19 17.34 7.73
CA GLY A 413 10.85 17.87 7.99
C GLY A 413 10.26 18.66 6.82
N GLY A 414 10.91 18.62 5.64
CA GLY A 414 10.41 19.25 4.42
C GLY A 414 9.14 18.57 3.92
N LEU A 415 8.13 19.36 3.52
CA LEU A 415 6.91 18.83 2.93
C LEU A 415 7.20 18.28 1.52
N ILE A 416 6.95 16.99 1.32
CA ILE A 416 7.10 16.28 0.05
C ILE A 416 5.78 16.36 -0.73
N ARG A 417 4.65 16.04 -0.09
CA ARG A 417 3.34 15.93 -0.76
C ARG A 417 2.18 16.22 0.17
N THR A 418 1.05 16.62 -0.42
CA THR A 418 -0.24 16.78 0.26
C THR A 418 -1.34 16.11 -0.56
N TRP A 419 -2.22 15.41 0.13
CA TRP A 419 -3.51 14.96 -0.39
C TRP A 419 -4.63 15.59 0.41
N ASP A 420 -5.52 16.28 -0.30
CA ASP A 420 -6.72 16.90 0.27
C ASP A 420 -7.92 15.97 0.11
N GLY A 421 -8.79 15.97 1.14
CA GLY A 421 -10.14 15.45 1.06
C GLY A 421 -10.97 16.18 0.01
N THR A 422 -12.12 15.63 -0.32
CA THR A 422 -12.96 16.13 -1.43
C THR A 422 -14.05 17.08 -0.95
N THR A 423 -14.45 16.97 0.32
CA THR A 423 -15.48 17.81 0.91
C THR A 423 -15.18 18.13 2.37
N VAL A 424 -15.55 19.32 2.80
CA VAL A 424 -15.39 19.76 4.19
C VAL A 424 -16.05 18.76 5.14
N GLY A 425 -15.30 18.26 6.12
CA GLY A 425 -15.78 17.33 7.14
C GLY A 425 -15.93 15.87 6.68
N ASP A 426 -15.38 15.51 5.51
CA ASP A 426 -15.31 14.11 5.07
C ASP A 426 -14.40 13.23 5.93
N GLY A 427 -13.55 13.84 6.76
CA GLY A 427 -12.63 13.14 7.65
C GLY A 427 -11.51 12.44 6.88
N PHE A 428 -11.14 12.88 5.69
CA PHE A 428 -10.02 12.29 4.95
C PHE A 428 -8.71 12.32 5.76
N GLY A 429 -8.11 11.15 6.01
CA GLY A 429 -6.98 11.01 6.93
C GLY A 429 -7.40 10.74 8.37
N TYR A 430 -8.62 10.27 8.62
CA TYR A 430 -9.05 9.88 9.97
C TYR A 430 -8.15 8.76 10.52
N ASP A 431 -7.77 7.83 9.66
CA ASP A 431 -6.77 6.81 9.94
C ASP A 431 -5.93 6.63 8.67
N ILE A 432 -4.62 6.44 8.82
CA ILE A 432 -3.67 6.28 7.73
C ILE A 432 -2.76 5.09 8.00
N GLU A 433 -2.52 4.28 6.97
CA GLU A 433 -1.62 3.13 7.06
C GLU A 433 -0.78 3.05 5.78
N THR A 434 0.46 2.57 5.92
CA THR A 434 1.25 2.15 4.75
C THR A 434 0.89 0.72 4.38
N ILE A 435 0.66 0.47 3.10
CA ILE A 435 0.47 -0.88 2.57
C ILE A 435 1.63 -1.23 1.64
N ALA A 436 1.87 -2.53 1.46
CA ALA A 436 2.88 -2.99 0.50
C ALA A 436 2.63 -2.37 -0.88
N ASP A 437 3.70 -2.29 -1.68
CA ASP A 437 3.66 -1.83 -3.06
C ASP A 437 2.61 -2.61 -3.86
N VAL A 438 1.50 -1.95 -4.17
CA VAL A 438 0.40 -2.57 -4.94
C VAL A 438 0.47 -2.21 -6.41
N ASP A 439 1.21 -1.17 -6.77
CA ASP A 439 1.35 -0.73 -8.15
C ASP A 439 2.65 -1.17 -8.84
N GLY A 440 3.53 -1.87 -8.13
CA GLY A 440 4.75 -2.46 -8.67
C GLY A 440 5.91 -1.49 -8.83
N ASN A 441 5.80 -0.26 -8.32
CA ASN A 441 6.83 0.78 -8.49
C ASN A 441 8.05 0.61 -7.56
N GLY A 442 8.04 -0.43 -6.72
CA GLY A 442 9.08 -0.76 -5.75
C GLY A 442 8.97 0.01 -4.43
N ARG A 443 7.88 0.74 -4.18
CA ARG A 443 7.66 1.56 -2.97
C ARG A 443 6.26 1.32 -2.41
N PRO A 444 6.10 1.34 -1.07
CA PRO A 444 4.80 1.13 -0.45
C PRO A 444 3.78 2.22 -0.84
N ASP A 445 2.52 1.83 -0.90
CA ASP A 445 1.37 2.72 -1.12
C ASP A 445 0.74 3.17 0.20
N VAL A 446 -0.21 4.10 0.13
CA VAL A 446 -0.88 4.69 1.30
C VAL A 446 -2.37 4.37 1.30
N LEU A 447 -2.85 3.80 2.40
CA LEU A 447 -4.26 3.65 2.71
C LEU A 447 -4.75 4.83 3.55
N VAL A 448 -5.87 5.43 3.14
CA VAL A 448 -6.46 6.59 3.82
C VAL A 448 -7.93 6.37 4.09
N GLY A 449 -8.32 6.42 5.36
CA GLY A 449 -9.70 6.36 5.82
C GLY A 449 -10.38 7.73 5.74
N ALA A 450 -11.63 7.75 5.29
CA ALA A 450 -12.48 8.93 5.25
C ALA A 450 -13.92 8.55 5.63
N PRO A 451 -14.28 8.54 6.92
CA PRO A 451 -15.57 8.04 7.40
C PRO A 451 -16.78 8.92 7.05
N GLU A 452 -16.57 10.10 6.44
CA GLU A 452 -17.61 11.04 6.02
C GLU A 452 -18.56 11.41 7.16
N LEU A 453 -18.00 11.92 8.27
CA LEU A 453 -18.77 12.25 9.47
C LEU A 453 -19.74 13.41 9.24
N TYR A 454 -19.34 14.44 8.46
CA TYR A 454 -20.16 15.62 8.23
C TYR A 454 -19.90 16.25 6.85
N PRO A 455 -20.89 16.24 5.92
CA PRO A 455 -22.19 15.60 6.02
C PRO A 455 -22.03 14.08 6.10
N THR A 456 -22.93 13.42 6.86
CA THR A 456 -22.91 11.97 7.01
C THR A 456 -23.07 11.28 5.66
N GLY A 457 -22.01 10.59 5.24
CA GLY A 457 -21.97 9.79 4.02
C GLY A 457 -21.76 8.32 4.33
N THR A 458 -21.55 7.52 3.28
CA THR A 458 -21.27 6.08 3.40
C THR A 458 -19.90 5.80 4.00
N GLY A 459 -19.01 6.80 3.98
CA GLY A 459 -17.59 6.62 4.28
C GLY A 459 -16.87 5.95 3.10
N ARG A 460 -15.55 6.10 3.07
CA ARG A 460 -14.69 5.54 2.03
C ARG A 460 -13.27 5.25 2.52
N VAL A 461 -12.58 4.41 1.78
CA VAL A 461 -11.13 4.19 1.87
C VAL A 461 -10.51 4.47 0.52
N VAL A 462 -9.38 5.17 0.53
CA VAL A 462 -8.66 5.58 -0.68
C VAL A 462 -7.25 4.99 -0.64
N ILE A 463 -6.79 4.46 -1.77
CA ILE A 463 -5.42 3.96 -1.96
C ILE A 463 -4.69 4.96 -2.84
N LEU A 464 -3.53 5.43 -2.39
CA LEU A 464 -2.76 6.50 -3.03
C LEU A 464 -1.32 6.07 -3.22
N SER A 465 -0.76 6.39 -4.38
CA SER A 465 0.67 6.26 -4.61
C SER A 465 1.41 7.48 -4.07
N PRO A 466 2.35 7.34 -3.12
CA PRO A 466 3.13 8.46 -2.59
C PRO A 466 4.09 9.06 -3.62
N VAL A 467 4.50 8.26 -4.60
CA VAL A 467 5.50 8.63 -5.62
C VAL A 467 4.96 9.71 -6.54
N ASN A 468 3.80 9.48 -7.16
CA ASN A 468 3.20 10.39 -8.13
C ASN A 468 1.96 11.13 -7.57
N GLY A 469 1.39 10.68 -6.46
CA GLY A 469 0.20 11.23 -5.82
C GLY A 469 -1.12 10.76 -6.41
N GLN A 470 -1.11 9.81 -7.35
CA GLN A 470 -2.30 9.29 -8.00
C GLN A 470 -3.14 8.44 -7.05
N LYS A 471 -4.46 8.49 -7.26
CA LYS A 471 -5.40 7.58 -6.62
C LYS A 471 -5.43 6.26 -7.39
N ARG A 472 -5.13 5.16 -6.70
CA ARG A 472 -5.08 3.80 -7.27
C ARG A 472 -6.41 3.06 -7.14
N ALA A 473 -7.09 3.22 -6.01
CA ALA A 473 -8.40 2.65 -5.79
C ALA A 473 -9.20 3.47 -4.77
N GLU A 474 -10.52 3.30 -4.80
CA GLU A 474 -11.44 3.85 -3.82
C GLU A 474 -12.56 2.86 -3.55
N ILE A 475 -12.88 2.68 -2.27
CA ILE A 475 -13.92 1.75 -1.81
C ILE A 475 -14.90 2.55 -0.97
N SER A 476 -16.17 2.51 -1.32
CA SER A 476 -17.25 3.14 -0.54
C SER A 476 -17.90 2.14 0.42
N GLY A 477 -18.32 2.63 1.59
CA GLY A 477 -19.11 1.85 2.55
C GLY A 477 -20.52 1.50 2.05
N GLU A 478 -21.22 0.67 2.82
CA GLU A 478 -22.55 0.16 2.45
C GLU A 478 -23.66 1.21 2.59
N SER A 479 -23.76 1.86 3.76
CA SER A 479 -24.85 2.79 4.07
C SER A 479 -24.35 4.08 4.74
N PRO A 480 -25.05 5.22 4.53
CA PRO A 480 -24.72 6.46 5.24
C PRO A 480 -24.83 6.31 6.75
N GLY A 481 -23.78 6.69 7.48
CA GLY A 481 -23.73 6.57 8.95
C GLY A 481 -23.08 5.29 9.45
N ASP A 482 -22.72 4.35 8.58
CA ASP A 482 -21.91 3.18 8.97
C ASP A 482 -20.48 3.59 9.37
N TYR A 483 -20.03 4.77 8.91
CA TYR A 483 -18.69 5.31 9.11
C TYR A 483 -17.59 4.38 8.58
N PHE A 484 -17.78 3.80 7.39
CA PHE A 484 -16.75 2.97 6.76
C PHE A 484 -15.46 3.77 6.51
N GLY A 485 -14.32 3.22 6.90
CA GLY A 485 -13.03 3.92 6.85
C GLY A 485 -12.70 4.71 8.11
N PHE A 486 -13.35 4.36 9.24
CA PHE A 486 -13.07 4.96 10.54
C PHE A 486 -11.77 4.45 11.18
N ASP A 487 -11.38 3.21 10.89
CA ASP A 487 -10.15 2.59 11.35
C ASP A 487 -9.68 1.59 10.28
N LEU A 488 -8.38 1.49 10.11
CA LEU A 488 -7.71 0.66 9.12
C LEU A 488 -6.70 -0.26 9.80
N ALA A 489 -6.34 -1.33 9.11
CA ALA A 489 -5.14 -2.09 9.42
C ALA A 489 -4.53 -2.64 8.14
N ALA A 490 -3.28 -2.30 7.86
CA ALA A 490 -2.49 -3.00 6.86
C ALA A 490 -2.15 -4.39 7.39
N LEU A 491 -2.70 -5.42 6.75
CA LEU A 491 -2.50 -6.81 7.17
C LEU A 491 -1.35 -7.47 6.42
N GLY A 492 -0.77 -6.82 5.39
CA GLY A 492 0.23 -7.45 4.51
C GLY A 492 -0.35 -8.64 3.76
N ASP A 493 0.48 -9.50 3.16
CA ASP A 493 0.00 -10.76 2.58
C ASP A 493 -0.44 -11.70 3.71
N LEU A 494 -1.73 -11.66 4.01
CA LEU A 494 -2.40 -12.45 5.04
C LEU A 494 -2.69 -13.84 4.49
N THR A 495 -3.12 -13.93 3.23
CA THR A 495 -3.57 -15.20 2.63
C THR A 495 -2.45 -16.04 2.00
N GLY A 496 -1.26 -15.49 1.85
CA GLY A 496 -0.10 -16.12 1.22
C GLY A 496 -0.20 -16.19 -0.30
N ASP A 497 -0.98 -15.30 -0.92
CA ASP A 497 -1.22 -15.28 -2.36
C ASP A 497 -0.35 -14.27 -3.12
N GLY A 498 0.53 -13.56 -2.41
CA GLY A 498 1.44 -12.55 -2.93
C GLY A 498 0.85 -11.15 -2.99
N TYR A 499 -0.41 -10.94 -2.57
CA TYR A 499 -1.07 -9.65 -2.55
C TYR A 499 -1.36 -9.19 -1.13
N PRO A 500 -1.29 -7.88 -0.84
CA PRO A 500 -1.55 -7.40 0.50
C PRO A 500 -3.06 -7.33 0.78
N GLU A 501 -3.41 -7.75 1.99
CA GLU A 501 -4.72 -7.57 2.59
C GLU A 501 -4.73 -6.37 3.55
N PHE A 502 -5.92 -5.83 3.77
CA PHE A 502 -6.17 -4.80 4.76
C PHE A 502 -7.57 -4.96 5.36
N ALA A 503 -7.73 -4.46 6.58
CA ALA A 503 -9.01 -4.36 7.25
C ALA A 503 -9.54 -2.92 7.20
N VAL A 504 -10.86 -2.79 7.12
CA VAL A 504 -11.58 -1.52 7.25
C VAL A 504 -12.70 -1.70 8.25
N VAL A 505 -12.88 -0.75 9.16
CA VAL A 505 -13.97 -0.81 10.13
C VAL A 505 -15.08 0.20 9.82
N ALA A 506 -16.31 -0.23 10.08
CA ALA A 506 -17.54 0.56 10.04
C ALA A 506 -18.27 0.42 11.40
N PRO A 507 -18.02 1.33 12.36
CA PRO A 507 -18.60 1.28 13.71
C PRO A 507 -20.13 1.28 13.74
N GLY A 508 -20.75 2.10 12.88
CA GLY A 508 -22.19 2.35 12.87
C GLY A 508 -22.98 1.27 12.12
N TYR A 509 -22.35 0.17 11.72
CA TYR A 509 -23.02 -0.86 10.96
C TYR A 509 -24.11 -1.59 11.76
N ASP A 510 -25.33 -1.55 11.24
CA ASP A 510 -26.51 -2.26 11.76
C ASP A 510 -26.53 -3.71 11.29
N GLY A 511 -26.04 -4.61 12.14
CA GLY A 511 -25.89 -6.03 11.84
C GLY A 511 -26.94 -6.94 12.48
N PRO A 512 -26.81 -8.26 12.28
CA PRO A 512 -27.72 -9.24 12.87
C PRO A 512 -27.75 -9.23 14.41
N ALA A 513 -26.70 -8.69 15.05
CA ALA A 513 -26.58 -8.57 16.50
C ALA A 513 -27.35 -7.36 17.07
N GLY A 514 -27.73 -6.39 16.24
CA GLY A 514 -28.53 -5.23 16.61
C GLY A 514 -28.05 -3.92 15.95
N GLU A 515 -28.69 -2.82 16.34
CA GLU A 515 -28.29 -1.46 15.95
C GLU A 515 -26.86 -1.17 16.42
N ASP A 516 -26.08 -0.47 15.59
CA ASP A 516 -24.69 -0.10 15.83
C ASP A 516 -23.84 -1.28 16.34
N SER A 517 -24.04 -2.48 15.77
CA SER A 517 -23.23 -3.64 16.14
C SER A 517 -21.79 -3.53 15.65
N GLY A 518 -21.56 -2.75 14.58
CA GLY A 518 -20.27 -2.61 13.93
C GLY A 518 -19.89 -3.80 13.05
N ARG A 519 -19.02 -3.54 12.06
CA ARG A 519 -18.47 -4.55 11.16
C ARG A 519 -17.04 -4.23 10.75
N VAL A 520 -16.19 -5.25 10.74
CA VAL A 520 -14.88 -5.24 10.09
C VAL A 520 -14.99 -5.92 8.73
N TYR A 521 -14.42 -5.30 7.71
CA TYR A 521 -14.28 -5.82 6.35
C TYR A 521 -12.82 -6.15 6.10
N VAL A 522 -12.53 -7.32 5.53
CA VAL A 522 -11.16 -7.70 5.12
C VAL A 522 -11.12 -7.81 3.62
N TYR A 523 -10.26 -7.03 2.99
CA TYR A 523 -10.06 -6.96 1.54
C TYR A 523 -8.68 -7.48 1.15
N SER A 524 -8.57 -8.07 -0.02
CA SER A 524 -7.32 -8.38 -0.72
C SER A 524 -7.14 -7.42 -1.89
N LEU A 525 -5.94 -6.87 -2.07
CA LEU A 525 -5.61 -5.95 -3.16
C LEU A 525 -4.92 -6.70 -4.28
N ARG A 526 -5.73 -7.15 -5.24
CA ARG A 526 -5.22 -7.79 -6.44
C ARG A 526 -5.34 -6.82 -7.62
N PRO A 527 -4.42 -6.88 -8.59
CA PRO A 527 -4.67 -6.36 -9.92
C PRO A 527 -6.02 -6.87 -10.43
N ALA A 528 -6.77 -6.01 -11.11
CA ALA A 528 -7.94 -6.41 -11.88
C ALA A 528 -7.52 -7.62 -12.71
N GLY A 529 -8.15 -8.77 -12.45
CA GLY A 529 -7.92 -9.95 -13.27
C GLY A 529 -8.26 -9.58 -14.73
N PRO A 530 -7.60 -10.17 -15.74
CA PRO A 530 -8.06 -9.99 -17.10
C PRO A 530 -9.55 -10.38 -17.15
N GLY A 531 -10.40 -9.46 -17.59
CA GLY A 531 -11.85 -9.60 -17.53
C GLY A 531 -12.36 -10.93 -18.09
N PRO A 532 -13.63 -11.30 -17.80
CA PRO A 532 -14.15 -12.62 -18.13
C PRO A 532 -13.96 -12.96 -19.61
N CYS A 533 -13.41 -14.15 -19.86
CA CYS A 533 -13.26 -14.67 -21.22
C CYS A 533 -14.64 -14.88 -21.84
N THR A 534 -14.85 -14.37 -23.07
CA THR A 534 -16.10 -14.59 -23.81
C THR A 534 -15.79 -15.18 -25.18
N ASP A 535 -16.39 -16.34 -25.46
CA ASP A 535 -16.47 -16.92 -26.80
C ASP A 535 -17.64 -16.24 -27.53
N ALA A 536 -17.36 -15.06 -28.10
CA ALA A 536 -18.38 -14.20 -28.69
C ALA A 536 -18.89 -14.70 -30.06
N ASP A 537 -18.13 -15.55 -30.75
CA ASP A 537 -18.45 -16.07 -32.08
C ASP A 537 -18.76 -17.59 -32.11
N GLY A 538 -18.57 -18.29 -31.00
CA GLY A 538 -19.02 -19.67 -30.77
C GLY A 538 -18.14 -20.72 -31.44
N ASP A 539 -16.87 -20.42 -31.66
CA ASP A 539 -15.91 -21.30 -32.34
C ASP A 539 -15.17 -22.27 -31.41
N GLY A 540 -15.39 -22.12 -30.10
CA GLY A 540 -14.76 -22.93 -29.05
C GLY A 540 -13.50 -22.32 -28.44
N TYR A 541 -13.10 -21.11 -28.84
CA TYR A 541 -11.98 -20.36 -28.26
C TYR A 541 -12.47 -19.06 -27.64
N ALA A 542 -12.29 -18.92 -26.32
CA ALA A 542 -12.67 -17.69 -25.62
C ALA A 542 -11.56 -16.64 -25.73
N VAL A 543 -11.90 -15.42 -26.14
CA VAL A 543 -10.97 -14.29 -26.21
C VAL A 543 -11.23 -13.30 -25.08
N ARG A 544 -10.17 -12.61 -24.65
CA ARG A 544 -10.24 -11.55 -23.64
C ARG A 544 -11.02 -10.35 -24.20
N ALA A 545 -11.86 -9.73 -23.38
CA ALA A 545 -12.49 -8.47 -23.72
C ALA A 545 -11.40 -7.40 -23.98
N GLY A 546 -11.40 -6.78 -25.16
CA GLY A 546 -10.44 -5.72 -25.54
C GLY A 546 -9.35 -6.14 -26.52
N ALA A 547 -9.14 -7.43 -26.78
CA ALA A 547 -8.18 -7.88 -27.79
C ALA A 547 -8.71 -7.60 -29.22
N ALA A 548 -7.94 -6.88 -30.04
CA ALA A 548 -8.28 -6.64 -31.44
C ALA A 548 -8.30 -7.97 -32.21
N ALA A 549 -9.50 -8.44 -32.55
CA ALA A 549 -9.69 -9.65 -33.34
C ALA A 549 -9.19 -9.44 -34.78
N ALA A 550 -7.97 -9.88 -35.07
CA ALA A 550 -7.46 -10.03 -36.44
C ALA A 550 -7.03 -11.49 -36.66
N HIS A 551 -7.98 -12.33 -37.05
CA HIS A 551 -7.75 -13.75 -37.30
C HIS A 551 -7.13 -13.98 -38.69
N PHE A 552 -5.88 -14.48 -38.76
CA PHE A 552 -5.23 -14.94 -40.00
C PHE A 552 -4.65 -16.37 -39.85
N PRO A 553 -5.12 -17.37 -40.63
CA PRO A 553 -4.82 -18.81 -40.43
C PRO A 553 -3.37 -19.30 -40.61
N TRP A 554 -2.40 -18.40 -40.79
CA TRP A 554 -0.99 -18.75 -41.01
C TRP A 554 -0.06 -18.19 -39.92
N TYR A 555 -0.63 -17.53 -38.90
CA TYR A 555 0.09 -16.91 -37.77
C TYR A 555 0.28 -17.87 -36.56
N ASP A 556 -0.39 -19.03 -36.56
CA ASP A 556 -0.52 -19.97 -35.43
C ASP A 556 0.75 -20.78 -35.05
N ALA A 557 1.90 -20.53 -35.67
CA ALA A 557 3.10 -21.38 -35.48
C ALA A 557 4.26 -20.73 -34.72
N LEU A 558 4.20 -19.43 -34.39
CA LEU A 558 5.37 -18.71 -33.88
C LEU A 558 5.15 -17.83 -32.63
N CYS A 559 3.92 -17.47 -32.28
CA CYS A 559 3.62 -16.76 -31.05
C CYS A 559 2.65 -17.60 -30.21
N GLY A 560 3.09 -18.06 -29.04
CA GLY A 560 2.23 -18.73 -28.09
C GLY A 560 1.13 -17.78 -27.65
N TYR A 561 -0.10 -18.03 -28.11
CA TYR A 561 -1.26 -17.53 -27.39
C TYR A 561 -1.35 -18.31 -26.07
N VAL A 562 -1.66 -17.57 -25.00
CA VAL A 562 -1.99 -18.15 -23.71
C VAL A 562 -3.28 -18.92 -23.89
N ASP A 563 -3.18 -20.24 -24.01
CA ASP A 563 -4.30 -21.15 -23.81
C ASP A 563 -4.78 -20.91 -22.37
N CYS A 564 -6.02 -20.46 -22.21
CA CYS A 564 -6.65 -20.34 -20.89
C CYS A 564 -7.11 -21.73 -20.43
N ASP A 565 -6.16 -22.62 -20.16
CA ASP A 565 -6.38 -23.94 -19.53
C ASP A 565 -5.69 -24.02 -18.16
#